data_AF-A0A914RQA3-F1
#
_entry.id   AF-A0A914RQA3-F1
#
_cell.length_a   1.000
_cell.length_b   1.000
_cell.length_c   1.000
_cell.angle_alpha   90.00
_cell.angle_beta   90.00
_cell.angle_gamma   90.00
#
_symmetry.space_group_name_H-M   'P 1'
#
loop_
_entity.id
_entity.type
_entity.pdbx_description
1 polymer ?
#
loop_
_entity_poly.entity_id
_entity_poly.type
_entity_poly.pdbx_seq_one_letter_code
_entity_poly.pdbx_strand_id
1 'polypeptide(L)'
;MIFVDIVNDTVPELKKVFGVERAPKAAMLKMPKFGGHVVRFTDLIDQLTNMLGYTENLLGAWQLVRKTGRAHIKQQFLEMNQSAKGTNYFAIVANTFIAEFIPYLTGEKEEPNVDDKKKVRFASTYAPLLIADVWRRFFNVIVEQMTDAFEQESHKQSNALNQKALAPHQHVEDDVRKRKKIQAYL
;
A
#
# COMPACT_ATOMS: atom_id res chain seq x y z
N MET A 1 5.87 0.05 17.36
CA MET A 1 4.95 -0.73 16.50
C MET A 1 4.98 -0.03 15.15
N ILE A 2 5.51 -0.67 14.10
CA ILE A 2 6.07 0.02 12.91
C ILE A 2 5.17 1.15 12.37
N PHE A 3 3.88 0.90 12.12
CA PHE A 3 2.98 1.95 11.63
C PHE A 3 2.78 3.13 12.58
N VAL A 4 2.72 2.87 13.90
CA VAL A 4 2.61 3.93 14.92
C VAL A 4 3.86 4.80 14.89
N ASP A 5 5.02 4.17 14.73
CA ASP A 5 6.31 4.86 14.68
C ASP A 5 6.41 5.69 13.39
N ILE A 6 5.94 5.17 12.25
CA ILE A 6 5.84 5.92 10.99
C ILE A 6 5.04 7.21 11.18
N VAL A 7 3.80 7.13 11.67
CA VAL A 7 2.94 8.33 11.75
C VAL A 7 3.32 9.28 12.88
N ASN A 8 4.15 8.88 13.84
CA ASN A 8 4.59 9.77 14.91
C ASN A 8 5.96 10.38 14.68
N ASP A 9 6.88 9.59 14.14
CA ASP A 9 8.31 9.87 14.22
C ASP A 9 8.93 10.00 12.81
N THR A 10 8.35 9.41 11.76
CA THR A 10 8.87 9.48 10.37
C THR A 10 8.09 10.43 9.46
N VAL A 11 6.76 10.33 9.44
CA VAL A 11 5.88 11.09 8.52
C VAL A 11 4.64 11.59 9.28
N PRO A 12 4.80 12.61 10.14
CA PRO A 12 3.73 13.10 11.01
C PRO A 12 2.50 13.63 10.27
N GLU A 13 2.64 14.10 9.05
CA GLU A 13 1.52 14.58 8.23
C GLU A 13 0.49 13.48 7.90
N LEU A 14 0.89 12.21 7.94
CA LEU A 14 -0.03 11.08 7.78
C LEU A 14 -0.99 10.95 8.96
N LYS A 15 -0.73 11.58 10.12
CA LYS A 15 -1.67 11.58 11.25
C LYS A 15 -3.03 12.14 10.84
N LYS A 16 -3.05 13.20 10.02
CA LYS A 16 -4.28 13.80 9.51
C LYS A 16 -5.01 12.87 8.55
N VAL A 17 -4.28 12.25 7.63
CA VAL A 17 -4.80 11.30 6.65
C VAL A 17 -5.50 10.13 7.34
N PHE A 18 -4.87 9.59 8.38
CA PHE A 18 -5.39 8.47 9.15
C PHE A 18 -6.32 8.87 10.31
N GLY A 19 -6.55 10.16 10.55
CA GLY A 19 -7.44 10.64 11.61
C GLY A 19 -6.95 10.35 13.03
N VAL A 20 -5.63 10.40 13.25
CA VAL A 20 -4.97 10.09 14.54
C VAL A 20 -4.20 11.28 15.14
N GLU A 21 -4.41 12.51 14.63
CA GLU A 21 -3.70 13.72 15.10
C GLU A 21 -3.79 13.94 16.62
N ARG A 22 -4.94 13.64 17.21
CA ARG A 22 -5.22 13.82 18.64
C ARG A 22 -5.21 12.52 19.44
N ALA A 23 -5.03 11.38 18.77
CA ALA A 23 -5.07 10.09 19.45
C ALA A 23 -3.73 9.83 20.15
N PRO A 24 -3.71 9.40 21.43
CA PRO A 24 -2.47 8.96 22.06
C PRO A 24 -1.93 7.71 21.36
N LYS A 25 -0.59 7.51 21.34
CA LYS A 25 0.08 6.38 20.65
C LYS A 25 -0.61 5.03 20.94
N ALA A 26 -0.98 4.76 22.20
CA ALA A 26 -1.63 3.53 22.63
C ALA A 26 -3.06 3.31 22.08
N ALA A 27 -3.77 4.38 21.66
CA ALA A 27 -5.13 4.28 21.13
C ALA A 27 -5.18 4.30 19.60
N MET A 28 -4.08 4.64 18.91
CA MET A 28 -4.08 4.84 17.45
C MET A 28 -4.60 3.62 16.69
N LEU A 29 -4.23 2.41 17.10
CA LEU A 29 -4.64 1.17 16.43
C LEU A 29 -6.12 0.84 16.57
N LYS A 30 -6.80 1.43 17.56
CA LYS A 30 -8.25 1.32 17.73
C LYS A 30 -9.00 2.29 16.82
N MET A 31 -8.30 3.23 16.18
CA MET A 31 -8.92 4.21 15.30
C MET A 31 -9.28 3.56 13.95
N PRO A 32 -10.52 3.71 13.45
CA PRO A 32 -11.01 2.92 12.31
C PRO A 32 -10.16 3.02 11.04
N LYS A 33 -9.71 4.24 10.68
CA LYS A 33 -8.90 4.46 9.48
C LYS A 33 -7.49 3.88 9.62
N PHE A 34 -6.83 4.18 10.74
CA PHE A 34 -5.45 3.76 10.99
C PHE A 34 -5.35 2.26 11.27
N GLY A 35 -6.09 1.74 12.26
CA GLY A 35 -6.15 0.32 12.57
C GLY A 35 -6.61 -0.51 11.37
N GLY A 36 -7.63 -0.05 10.65
CA GLY A 36 -8.07 -0.70 9.43
C GLY A 36 -7.01 -0.70 8.32
N HIS A 37 -6.13 0.30 8.24
CA HIS A 37 -5.00 0.29 7.30
C HIS A 37 -3.94 -0.73 7.71
N VAL A 38 -3.61 -0.83 9.00
CA VAL A 38 -2.70 -1.84 9.52
C VAL A 38 -3.19 -3.25 9.16
N VAL A 39 -4.47 -3.55 9.41
CA VAL A 39 -5.07 -4.86 9.05
C VAL A 39 -4.95 -5.14 7.55
N ARG A 40 -5.36 -4.18 6.70
CA ARG A 40 -5.28 -4.36 5.24
C ARG A 40 -3.84 -4.54 4.73
N PHE A 41 -2.87 -3.90 5.38
CA PHE A 41 -1.46 -4.09 5.04
C PHE A 41 -0.98 -5.48 5.44
N THR A 42 -1.31 -5.95 6.65
CA THR A 42 -1.02 -7.33 7.07
C THR A 42 -1.63 -8.35 6.11
N ASP A 43 -2.92 -8.20 5.77
CA ASP A 43 -3.61 -9.06 4.81
C ASP A 43 -2.95 -9.05 3.42
N LEU A 44 -2.42 -7.90 2.98
CA LEU A 44 -1.68 -7.78 1.73
C LEU A 44 -0.38 -8.59 1.77
N ILE A 45 0.41 -8.44 2.84
CA ILE A 45 1.67 -9.18 3.00
C ILE A 45 1.41 -10.69 3.09
N ASP A 46 0.38 -11.11 3.83
CA ASP A 46 0.01 -12.53 3.95
C ASP A 46 -0.42 -13.11 2.60
N GLN A 47 -1.26 -12.40 1.84
CA GLN A 47 -1.65 -12.84 0.50
C GLN A 47 -0.47 -12.91 -0.47
N LEU A 48 0.43 -11.92 -0.44
CA LEU A 48 1.59 -11.89 -1.33
C LEU A 48 2.58 -13.01 -0.99
N THR A 49 2.88 -13.20 0.28
CA THR A 49 3.79 -14.28 0.73
C THR A 49 3.21 -15.66 0.45
N ASN A 50 1.89 -15.85 0.61
CA ASN A 50 1.23 -17.10 0.21
C ASN A 50 1.28 -17.33 -1.31
N MET A 51 0.98 -16.30 -2.11
CA MET A 51 1.03 -16.43 -3.57
C MET A 51 2.43 -16.69 -4.11
N LEU A 52 3.46 -16.06 -3.54
CA LEU A 52 4.83 -16.21 -4.01
C LEU A 52 5.52 -17.46 -3.44
N GLY A 53 5.31 -17.74 -2.16
CA GLY A 53 6.05 -18.78 -1.43
C GLY A 53 5.35 -20.14 -1.35
N TYR A 54 4.05 -20.21 -1.64
CA TYR A 54 3.29 -21.47 -1.53
C TYR A 54 2.56 -21.87 -2.82
N THR A 55 1.78 -20.97 -3.41
CA THR A 55 0.98 -21.32 -4.61
C THR A 55 1.66 -21.01 -5.94
N GLU A 56 2.84 -20.38 -5.90
CA GLU A 56 3.60 -19.91 -7.07
C GLU A 56 2.79 -19.07 -8.06
N ASN A 57 1.72 -18.41 -7.59
CA ASN A 57 0.88 -17.53 -8.38
C ASN A 57 1.53 -16.15 -8.57
N LEU A 58 2.63 -16.12 -9.32
CA LEU A 58 3.40 -14.90 -9.60
C LEU A 58 2.56 -13.82 -10.28
N LEU A 59 1.70 -14.22 -11.23
CA LEU A 59 0.83 -13.29 -11.95
C LEU A 59 -0.20 -12.65 -10.99
N GLY A 60 -0.80 -13.44 -10.11
CA GLY A 60 -1.74 -12.95 -9.10
C GLY A 60 -1.09 -11.99 -8.11
N ALA A 61 0.12 -12.32 -7.64
CA ALA A 61 0.88 -11.43 -6.76
C ALA A 61 1.18 -10.08 -7.44
N TRP A 62 1.66 -10.11 -8.69
CA TRP A 62 1.94 -8.89 -9.45
C TRP A 62 0.67 -8.06 -9.68
N GLN A 63 -0.44 -8.70 -10.05
CA GLN A 63 -1.73 -8.04 -10.23
C GLN A 63 -2.23 -7.40 -8.93
N LEU A 64 -2.09 -8.08 -7.78
CA LEU A 64 -2.51 -7.58 -6.48
C LEU A 64 -1.73 -6.32 -6.08
N VAL A 65 -0.39 -6.33 -6.21
CA VAL A 65 0.45 -5.17 -5.90
C VAL A 65 0.06 -3.98 -6.78
N ARG A 66 -0.04 -4.17 -8.09
CA ARG A 66 -0.40 -3.08 -9.02
C ARG A 66 -1.83 -2.58 -8.80
N LYS A 67 -2.78 -3.47 -8.51
CA LYS A 67 -4.16 -3.09 -8.17
C LYS A 67 -4.19 -2.24 -6.91
N THR A 68 -3.39 -2.60 -5.91
CA THR A 68 -3.25 -1.84 -4.67
C THR A 68 -2.67 -0.45 -4.95
N GLY A 69 -1.59 -0.34 -5.74
CA GLY A 69 -1.02 0.94 -6.17
C GLY A 69 -2.04 1.84 -6.86
N ARG A 70 -2.78 1.32 -7.86
CA ARG A 70 -3.86 2.08 -8.53
C ARG A 70 -4.95 2.53 -7.57
N ALA A 71 -5.38 1.67 -6.63
CA ALA A 71 -6.45 2.01 -5.71
C ALA A 71 -6.11 3.20 -4.79
N HIS A 72 -4.81 3.41 -4.51
CA HIS A 72 -4.35 4.52 -3.68
C HIS A 72 -4.49 5.89 -4.35
N ILE A 73 -4.76 5.97 -5.66
CA ILE A 73 -5.05 7.25 -6.32
C ILE A 73 -6.28 7.96 -5.74
N LYS A 74 -7.23 7.19 -5.20
CA LYS A 74 -8.44 7.73 -4.56
C LYS A 74 -8.16 8.45 -3.23
N GLN A 75 -6.93 8.34 -2.71
CA GLN A 75 -6.51 9.08 -1.53
C GLN A 75 -6.01 10.44 -1.97
N GLN A 76 -6.81 11.49 -1.74
CA GLN A 76 -6.50 12.87 -2.13
C GLN A 76 -5.11 13.32 -1.66
N PHE A 77 -4.70 12.93 -0.45
CA PHE A 77 -3.36 13.22 0.04
C PHE A 77 -2.27 12.66 -0.88
N LEU A 78 -2.38 11.40 -1.29
CA LEU A 78 -1.40 10.80 -2.19
C LEU A 78 -1.51 11.37 -3.60
N GLU A 79 -2.72 11.62 -4.10
CA GLU A 79 -2.94 12.26 -5.40
C GLU A 79 -2.17 13.59 -5.53
N MET A 80 -2.11 14.36 -4.44
CA MET A 80 -1.45 15.66 -4.39
C MET A 80 0.06 15.58 -4.10
N ASN A 81 0.51 14.61 -3.29
CA ASN A 81 1.86 14.63 -2.71
C ASN A 81 2.78 13.47 -3.14
N GLN A 82 2.25 12.43 -3.81
CA GLN A 82 3.00 11.22 -4.16
C GLN A 82 3.91 11.41 -5.39
N SER A 83 5.14 10.89 -5.27
CA SER A 83 6.15 10.71 -6.33
C SER A 83 6.54 11.98 -7.11
N ALA A 84 6.35 12.06 -8.43
CA ALA A 84 6.74 13.21 -9.28
C ALA A 84 6.22 14.58 -8.79
N LYS A 85 5.32 14.59 -7.81
CA LYS A 85 4.76 15.77 -7.14
C LYS A 85 5.41 16.08 -5.78
N GLY A 86 6.39 15.29 -5.33
CA GLY A 86 7.07 15.47 -4.04
C GLY A 86 7.74 14.21 -3.54
N THR A 87 7.04 13.43 -2.72
CA THR A 87 7.61 12.36 -1.88
C THR A 87 7.03 11.00 -2.23
N ASN A 88 7.85 9.96 -2.27
CA ASN A 88 7.35 8.59 -2.42
C ASN A 88 6.96 8.00 -1.05
N TYR A 89 5.70 8.15 -0.66
CA TYR A 89 5.18 7.64 0.61
C TYR A 89 5.17 6.11 0.69
N PHE A 90 5.04 5.40 -0.44
CA PHE A 90 5.18 3.94 -0.47
C PHE A 90 6.60 3.53 -0.10
N ALA A 91 7.60 4.20 -0.65
CA ALA A 91 9.00 3.96 -0.33
C ALA A 91 9.29 4.26 1.15
N ILE A 92 8.75 5.33 1.71
CA ILE A 92 8.95 5.64 3.13
C ILE A 92 8.41 4.52 4.01
N VAL A 93 7.16 4.10 3.80
CA VAL A 93 6.56 3.01 4.58
C VAL A 93 7.41 1.74 4.44
N ALA A 94 7.74 1.33 3.21
CA ALA A 94 8.53 0.13 2.97
C ALA A 94 9.93 0.21 3.57
N ASN A 95 10.61 1.36 3.51
CA ASN A 95 11.93 1.54 4.11
C ASN A 95 11.89 1.43 5.63
N THR A 96 10.85 1.95 6.28
CA THR A 96 10.66 1.74 7.72
C THR A 96 10.40 0.27 8.04
N PHE A 97 9.62 -0.44 7.21
CA PHE A 97 9.47 -1.89 7.35
C PHE A 97 10.78 -2.66 7.13
N ILE A 98 11.60 -2.30 6.14
CA ILE A 98 12.91 -2.91 5.93
C ILE A 98 13.80 -2.71 7.17
N ALA A 99 13.80 -1.51 7.76
CA ALA A 99 14.62 -1.21 8.94
C ALA A 99 14.12 -1.89 10.22
N GLU A 100 12.80 -1.92 10.42
CA GLU A 100 12.22 -2.36 11.69
C GLU A 100 11.74 -3.80 11.68
N PHE A 101 11.21 -4.32 10.56
CA PHE A 101 10.61 -5.65 10.47
C PHE A 101 11.65 -6.74 10.24
N ILE A 102 12.64 -6.51 9.36
CA ILE A 102 13.67 -7.52 9.02
C ILE A 102 14.43 -8.04 10.25
N PRO A 103 14.82 -7.21 11.24
CA PRO A 103 15.48 -7.72 12.44
C PRO A 103 14.65 -8.74 13.24
N TYR A 104 13.31 -8.67 13.20
CA TYR A 104 12.46 -9.71 13.82
C TYR A 104 12.50 -11.01 13.01
N LEU A 105 12.55 -10.92 11.68
CA LEU A 105 12.61 -12.08 10.79
C LEU A 105 13.95 -12.81 10.83
N THR A 106 15.04 -12.09 11.09
CA THR A 106 16.38 -12.67 11.22
C THR A 106 16.66 -13.23 12.63
N GLY A 107 15.80 -12.93 13.61
CA GLY A 107 16.01 -13.27 15.01
C GLY A 107 16.94 -12.32 15.76
N GLU A 108 17.31 -11.17 15.17
CA GLU A 108 18.10 -10.12 15.82
C GLU A 108 17.29 -9.36 16.87
N LYS A 109 15.97 -9.18 16.64
CA LYS A 109 15.02 -8.62 17.61
C LYS A 109 14.01 -9.68 18.02
N GLU A 110 13.69 -9.75 19.31
CA GLU A 110 12.62 -10.60 19.83
C GLU A 110 11.27 -9.88 19.79
N GLU A 111 10.19 -10.59 19.46
CA GLU A 111 8.84 -10.02 19.54
C GLU A 111 8.47 -9.73 21.00
N PRO A 112 8.06 -8.49 21.34
CA PRO A 112 7.63 -8.18 22.69
C PRO A 112 6.29 -8.89 22.99
N ASN A 113 6.25 -9.68 24.08
CA ASN A 113 5.06 -10.34 24.61
C ASN A 113 4.45 -11.49 23.77
N VAL A 114 5.27 -12.39 23.21
CA VAL A 114 4.79 -13.72 22.82
C VAL A 114 4.90 -14.62 24.04
N ASP A 115 3.78 -14.91 24.72
CA ASP A 115 3.69 -16.07 25.63
C ASP A 115 4.40 -17.24 24.94
N ASP A 116 5.40 -17.83 25.61
CA ASP A 116 6.36 -18.83 25.07
C ASP A 116 5.72 -20.03 24.32
N LYS A 117 4.39 -20.16 24.36
CA LYS A 117 3.58 -21.22 23.77
C LYS A 117 3.30 -21.07 22.27
N LYS A 118 3.55 -19.91 21.64
CA LYS A 118 3.40 -19.73 20.18
C LYS A 118 4.65 -19.17 19.52
N LYS A 119 5.84 -19.58 19.98
CA LYS A 119 7.04 -19.47 19.15
C LYS A 119 6.84 -20.33 17.90
N VAL A 120 6.27 -19.76 16.84
CA VAL A 120 6.63 -20.16 15.48
C VAL A 120 8.05 -19.63 15.30
N ARG A 121 9.01 -20.28 15.98
CA ARG A 121 10.38 -20.29 15.51
C ARG A 121 10.25 -20.93 14.14
N PHE A 122 10.21 -20.11 13.10
CA PHE A 122 10.91 -20.52 11.90
C PHE A 122 12.33 -20.81 12.40
N ALA A 123 12.61 -22.06 12.76
CA ALA A 123 13.98 -22.57 12.83
C ALA A 123 14.45 -22.52 11.37
N SER A 124 14.71 -21.31 10.91
CA SER A 124 15.01 -21.02 9.54
C SER A 124 16.40 -21.58 9.33
N THR A 125 16.50 -22.61 8.52
CA THR A 125 17.80 -23.13 8.05
C THR A 125 18.52 -22.08 7.18
N TYR A 126 17.87 -20.97 6.86
CA TYR A 126 18.42 -19.89 6.05
C TYR A 126 19.28 -18.95 6.90
N ALA A 127 20.44 -18.60 6.38
CA ALA A 127 21.32 -17.62 7.01
C ALA A 127 20.60 -16.26 7.16
N PRO A 128 20.78 -15.54 8.29
CA PRO A 128 20.17 -14.22 8.51
C PRO A 128 20.37 -13.24 7.36
N LEU A 129 21.56 -13.23 6.74
CA LEU A 129 21.86 -12.38 5.58
C LEU A 129 20.99 -12.70 4.36
N LEU A 130 20.68 -13.98 4.12
CA LEU A 130 19.81 -14.39 3.03
C LEU A 130 18.36 -13.93 3.29
N ILE A 131 17.88 -14.09 4.52
CA ILE A 131 16.54 -13.62 4.93
C ILE A 131 16.44 -12.11 4.71
N ALA A 132 17.43 -11.35 5.19
CA ALA A 132 17.44 -9.89 5.06
C ALA A 132 17.47 -9.43 3.59
N ASP A 133 18.28 -10.06 2.73
CA ASP A 133 18.35 -9.71 1.31
C ASP A 133 17.03 -10.01 0.58
N VAL A 134 16.45 -11.20 0.79
CA VAL A 134 15.19 -11.60 0.15
C VAL A 134 14.06 -10.64 0.53
N TRP A 135 13.91 -10.32 1.83
CA TRP A 135 12.87 -9.42 2.29
C TRP A 135 13.08 -7.97 1.82
N ARG A 136 14.32 -7.51 1.76
CA ARG A 136 14.64 -6.19 1.20
C ARG A 136 14.24 -6.11 -0.28
N ARG A 137 14.57 -7.12 -1.08
CA ARG A 137 14.17 -7.20 -2.50
C ARG A 137 12.66 -7.26 -2.64
N PHE A 138 11.99 -8.06 -1.82
CA PHE A 138 10.53 -8.17 -1.80
C PHE A 138 9.86 -6.80 -1.59
N PHE A 139 10.25 -6.05 -0.56
CA PHE A 139 9.70 -4.71 -0.32
C PHE A 139 10.06 -3.72 -1.43
N ASN A 140 11.29 -3.74 -1.95
CA ASN A 140 11.70 -2.86 -3.06
C ASN A 140 10.85 -3.08 -4.31
N VAL A 141 10.58 -4.34 -4.68
CA VAL A 141 9.72 -4.67 -5.82
C VAL A 141 8.28 -4.21 -5.58
N ILE A 142 7.75 -4.37 -4.36
CA ILE A 142 6.42 -3.85 -4.01
C ILE A 142 6.36 -2.33 -4.23
N VAL A 143 7.34 -1.59 -3.73
CA VAL A 143 7.40 -0.12 -3.88
C VAL A 143 7.43 0.28 -5.34
N GLU A 144 8.30 -0.33 -6.14
CA GLU A 144 8.43 -0.04 -7.56
C GLU A 144 7.10 -0.27 -8.29
N GLN A 145 6.49 -1.44 -8.10
CA GLN A 145 5.25 -1.81 -8.77
C GLN A 145 4.04 -0.98 -8.30
N MET A 146 3.97 -0.62 -7.02
CA MET A 146 2.91 0.27 -6.52
C MET A 146 3.10 1.70 -7.05
N THR A 147 4.33 2.21 -7.07
CA THR A 147 4.64 3.57 -7.53
C THR A 147 4.33 3.71 -9.02
N ASP A 148 4.84 2.81 -9.87
CA ASP A 148 4.56 2.84 -11.31
C ASP A 148 3.06 2.71 -11.60
N ALA A 149 2.37 1.77 -10.95
CA ALA A 149 0.94 1.60 -11.14
C ALA A 149 0.13 2.83 -10.69
N PHE A 150 0.54 3.49 -9.61
CA PHE A 150 -0.07 4.74 -9.14
C PHE A 150 0.14 5.88 -10.15
N GLU A 151 1.37 6.07 -10.64
CA GLU A 151 1.70 7.13 -11.59
C GLU A 151 0.96 6.96 -12.92
N GLN A 152 0.93 5.74 -13.45
CA GLN A 152 0.18 5.44 -14.67
C GLN A 152 -1.31 5.77 -14.52
N GLU A 153 -1.91 5.47 -13.37
CA GLU A 153 -3.31 5.77 -13.10
C GLU A 153 -3.55 7.28 -12.91
N SER A 154 -2.65 7.96 -12.20
CA SER A 154 -2.65 9.42 -12.03
C SER A 154 -2.61 10.16 -13.38
N HIS A 155 -1.72 9.75 -14.28
CA HIS A 155 -1.61 10.32 -15.62
C HIS A 155 -2.86 10.05 -16.46
N LYS A 156 -3.45 8.85 -16.40
CA LYS A 156 -4.70 8.55 -17.08
C LYS A 156 -5.85 9.44 -16.62
N GLN A 157 -5.98 9.67 -15.31
CA GLN A 157 -7.02 10.54 -14.76
C GLN A 157 -6.83 11.99 -15.17
N SER A 158 -5.59 12.51 -15.08
CA SER A 158 -5.25 13.86 -15.55
C SER A 158 -5.57 14.04 -17.03
N ASN A 159 -5.15 13.09 -17.88
CA ASN A 159 -5.43 13.15 -19.33
C ASN A 159 -6.93 13.11 -19.64
N ALA A 160 -7.71 12.28 -18.94
CA ALA A 160 -9.15 12.22 -19.11
C ALA A 160 -9.84 13.54 -18.70
N LEU A 161 -9.37 14.20 -17.63
CA LEU A 161 -9.87 15.51 -17.22
C LEU A 161 -9.50 16.60 -18.23
N ASN A 162 -8.28 16.59 -18.77
CA ASN A 162 -7.85 17.53 -19.79
C ASN A 162 -8.63 17.37 -21.10
N GLN A 163 -8.90 16.14 -21.54
CA GLN A 163 -9.74 15.89 -22.71
C GLN A 163 -11.17 16.39 -22.51
N LYS A 164 -11.75 16.19 -21.31
CA LYS A 164 -13.06 16.77 -20.95
C LYS A 164 -13.07 18.30 -21.02
N ALA A 165 -12.00 18.94 -20.56
CA ALA A 165 -11.88 20.40 -20.59
C ALA A 165 -11.69 20.94 -22.01
N LEU A 166 -10.95 20.25 -22.87
CA LEU A 166 -10.65 20.66 -24.24
C LEU A 166 -11.80 20.40 -25.23
N ALA A 167 -12.60 19.36 -25.03
CA ALA A 167 -13.72 19.00 -25.88
C ALA A 167 -14.98 18.62 -25.08
N PRO A 168 -15.55 19.56 -24.30
CA PRO A 168 -16.69 19.27 -23.42
C PRO A 168 -17.94 18.83 -24.18
N HIS A 169 -18.14 19.33 -25.40
CA HIS A 169 -19.27 18.99 -26.27
C HIS A 169 -19.29 17.50 -26.68
N GLN A 170 -18.12 16.89 -26.95
CA GLN A 170 -18.03 15.47 -27.30
C GLN A 170 -18.50 14.55 -26.15
N HIS A 171 -18.23 14.95 -24.91
CA HIS A 171 -18.66 14.18 -23.74
C HIS A 171 -20.16 14.28 -23.48
N VAL A 172 -20.76 15.45 -23.72
CA VAL A 172 -22.21 15.63 -23.63
C VAL A 172 -22.93 14.78 -24.68
N GLU A 173 -22.42 14.73 -25.91
CA GLU A 173 -22.99 13.91 -26.98
C GLU A 173 -22.90 12.40 -26.69
N ASP A 174 -21.78 11.93 -26.13
CA ASP A 174 -21.59 10.53 -25.76
C ASP A 174 -22.49 10.10 -24.59
N ASP A 175 -22.68 10.95 -23.58
CA ASP A 175 -23.60 10.69 -22.47
C ASP A 175 -25.06 10.66 -22.94
N VAL A 176 -25.44 11.56 -23.87
CA VAL A 176 -26.76 11.53 -24.51
C VAL A 176 -26.94 10.25 -25.33
N ARG A 177 -25.92 9.82 -26.08
CA ARG A 177 -25.93 8.55 -26.84
C ARG A 177 -26.08 7.33 -25.93
N LYS A 178 -25.36 7.28 -24.82
CA LYS A 178 -25.46 6.18 -23.84
C LYS A 178 -26.84 6.12 -23.19
N ARG A 179 -27.40 7.27 -22.79
CA ARG A 179 -28.76 7.35 -22.24
C ARG A 179 -29.81 6.87 -23.25
N LYS A 180 -29.71 7.31 -24.51
CA LYS A 180 -30.60 6.84 -25.59
C LYS A 180 -30.50 5.32 -25.83
N LYS A 181 -29.31 4.73 -25.73
CA LYS A 181 -29.16 3.27 -25.82
C LYS A 181 -29.86 2.55 -24.67
N ILE A 182 -29.67 2.98 -23.42
CA ILE A 182 -30.30 2.35 -22.24
C ILE A 182 -31.83 2.42 -22.33
N GLN A 183 -32.37 3.54 -22.82
CA GLN A 183 -33.81 3.74 -23.00
C GLN A 183 -34.42 2.90 -24.13
N ALA A 184 -33.60 2.37 -25.05
CA ALA A 184 -34.05 1.50 -26.14
C ALA A 184 -34.08 0.00 -25.75
N TYR A 185 -33.57 -0.34 -24.56
CA TYR A 185 -33.57 -1.70 -24.00
C TYR A 185 -34.52 -1.85 -22.80
N LEU A 186 -35.34 -0.84 -22.52
CA LEU A 186 -36.48 -0.87 -21.60
C LEU A 186 -37.77 -0.78 -22.41
#